data_AF-A0A2Y9TYZ3-F1
#
_entry.id   AF-A0A2Y9TYZ3-F1
#
_cell.length_a   1.000
_cell.length_b   1.000
_cell.length_c   1.000
_cell.angle_alpha   90.00
_cell.angle_beta   90.00
_cell.angle_gamma   90.00
#
_symmetry.space_group_name_H-M   'P 1'
#
loop_
_entity.id
_entity.type
_entity.pdbx_description
1 polymer ?
#
loop_
_entity_poly.entity_id
_entity_poly.type
_entity_poly.pdbx_seq_one_letter_code
_entity_poly.pdbx_strand_id
1 'polypeptide(L)'
;MHVKSNNSFSQRIIAVISFIGTKIRKLFSWYKDLWVKFTHNKYDEFVYKRGITMAASTLAVMVIVPVFICLILQTTYYWTTYKKETIYLSQSEEIYPDDNIWGVRGCYTRHCDSDSSIYFRIKPSLFHHLWNLGHNGNVFLPDVIGSSVPTGLTQCEVISYGIRMRMTMLFNVYPNILKVTCAGVEPN
;
A
#
# COMPACT_ATOMS: atom_id res chain seq x y z
N MET A 1 21.40 14.74 -45.67
CA MET A 1 20.11 14.71 -44.94
C MET A 1 20.37 15.01 -43.47
N HIS A 2 20.08 16.23 -43.02
CA HIS A 2 20.26 16.63 -41.61
C HIS A 2 19.11 16.06 -40.78
N VAL A 3 19.40 15.06 -39.94
CA VAL A 3 18.46 14.49 -38.98
C VAL A 3 18.24 15.51 -37.85
N LYS A 4 17.19 16.32 -37.97
CA LYS A 4 16.65 17.18 -36.91
C LYS A 4 15.84 16.30 -35.95
N SER A 5 16.51 15.54 -35.11
CA SER A 5 15.86 14.71 -34.09
C SER A 5 16.41 15.03 -32.70
N ASN A 6 15.49 15.21 -31.74
CA ASN A 6 15.69 15.04 -30.29
C ASN A 6 16.00 16.23 -29.36
N ASN A 7 15.84 17.50 -29.77
CA ASN A 7 16.00 18.65 -28.84
C ASN A 7 14.77 18.92 -27.94
N SER A 8 13.56 18.60 -28.39
CA SER A 8 12.31 18.90 -27.65
C SER A 8 12.13 18.07 -26.37
N PHE A 9 12.40 16.76 -26.44
CA PHE A 9 12.23 15.85 -25.29
C PHE A 9 13.29 16.12 -24.21
N SER A 10 14.55 16.31 -24.61
CA SER A 10 15.64 16.66 -23.70
C SER A 10 15.40 17.98 -22.98
N GLN A 11 14.92 19.02 -23.70
CA GLN A 11 14.57 20.30 -23.07
C GLN A 11 13.39 20.20 -22.07
N ARG A 12 12.39 19.36 -22.36
CA ARG A 12 11.28 19.10 -21.42
C ARG A 12 11.75 18.40 -20.15
N ILE A 13 12.65 17.43 -20.26
CA ILE A 13 13.25 16.76 -19.10
C ILE A 13 14.06 17.74 -18.26
N ILE A 14 14.91 18.57 -18.89
CA ILE A 14 15.71 19.58 -18.19
C ILE A 14 14.79 20.59 -17.47
N ALA A 15 13.68 20.99 -18.09
CA ALA A 15 12.69 21.88 -17.47
C ALA A 15 11.98 21.24 -16.27
N VAL A 16 11.64 19.95 -16.34
CA VAL A 16 11.03 19.22 -15.21
C VAL A 16 12.04 19.05 -14.07
N ILE A 17 13.28 18.67 -14.38
CA ILE A 17 14.34 18.52 -13.37
C ILE A 17 14.64 19.86 -12.70
N SER A 18 14.73 20.95 -13.46
CA SER A 18 14.97 22.28 -12.90
C SER A 18 13.79 22.77 -12.06
N PHE A 19 12.55 22.50 -12.47
CA PHE A 19 11.36 22.79 -11.69
C PHE A 19 11.35 22.04 -10.35
N ILE A 20 11.58 20.73 -10.38
CA ILE A 20 11.66 19.89 -9.18
C ILE A 20 12.80 20.36 -8.28
N GLY A 21 13.99 20.59 -8.85
CA GLY A 21 15.17 21.08 -8.12
C GLY A 21 14.91 22.42 -7.44
N THR A 22 14.19 23.33 -8.10
CA THR A 22 13.80 24.63 -7.52
C THR A 22 12.85 24.45 -6.33
N LYS A 23 11.88 23.53 -6.43
CA LYS A 23 10.97 23.21 -5.31
C LYS A 23 11.70 22.57 -4.14
N ILE A 24 12.58 21.62 -4.40
CA ILE A 24 13.42 20.99 -3.38
C ILE A 24 14.29 22.04 -2.68
N ARG A 25 14.95 22.92 -3.45
CA ARG A 25 15.78 23.98 -2.88
C ARG A 25 14.97 24.94 -2.00
N LYS A 26 13.76 25.32 -2.44
CA LYS A 26 12.85 26.15 -1.65
C LYS A 26 12.44 25.46 -0.35
N LEU A 27 12.17 24.15 -0.39
CA LEU A 27 11.85 23.34 0.79
C LEU A 27 13.02 23.29 1.77
N PHE A 28 14.24 23.03 1.28
CA PHE A 28 15.45 23.03 2.12
C PHE A 28 15.75 24.39 2.72
N SER A 29 15.57 25.48 1.96
CA SER A 29 15.76 26.84 2.48
C SER A 29 14.76 27.13 3.60
N TRP A 30 13.47 26.85 3.36
CA TRP A 30 12.43 27.01 4.37
C TRP A 30 12.70 26.17 5.63
N TYR A 31 13.12 24.91 5.45
CA TYR A 31 13.46 24.03 6.57
C TYR A 31 14.67 24.53 7.35
N LYS A 32 15.71 25.03 6.67
CA LYS A 32 16.86 25.68 7.31
C LYS A 32 16.43 26.89 8.13
N ASP A 33 15.58 27.75 7.57
CA ASP A 33 15.09 28.94 8.27
C ASP A 33 14.27 28.56 9.51
N LEU A 34 13.44 27.52 9.40
CA LEU A 34 12.68 26.96 10.51
C LEU A 34 13.61 26.36 11.58
N TRP A 35 14.67 25.66 11.17
CA TRP A 35 15.66 25.11 12.08
C TRP A 35 16.38 26.20 12.86
N VAL A 36 16.89 27.24 12.18
CA VAL A 36 17.56 28.37 12.84
C VAL A 36 16.61 29.05 13.82
N LYS A 37 15.38 29.38 13.37
CA LYS A 37 14.37 30.05 14.20
C LYS A 37 14.00 29.26 15.47
N PHE A 38 13.98 27.93 15.40
CA PHE A 38 13.57 27.10 16.53
C PHE A 38 14.74 26.76 17.47
N THR A 39 15.95 26.63 16.94
CA THR A 39 17.11 26.20 17.72
C THR A 39 17.90 27.35 18.35
N HIS A 40 17.84 28.55 17.77
CA HIS A 40 18.57 29.72 18.26
C HIS A 40 17.68 30.61 19.14
N ASN A 41 18.31 31.33 20.08
CA ASN A 41 17.63 32.31 20.94
C ASN A 41 17.65 33.72 20.31
N LYS A 42 17.06 34.72 20.98
CA LYS A 42 17.08 36.13 20.56
C LYS A 42 18.50 36.69 20.35
N TYR A 43 19.49 36.12 21.02
CA TYR A 43 20.91 36.49 20.93
C TYR A 43 21.71 35.67 19.90
N ASP A 44 21.02 34.88 19.06
CA ASP A 44 21.62 33.98 18.07
C ASP A 44 22.52 32.88 18.67
N GLU A 45 22.30 32.56 19.95
CA GLU A 45 22.96 31.44 20.61
C GLU A 45 22.16 30.15 20.41
N PHE A 46 22.85 29.06 20.07
CA PHE A 46 22.25 27.74 19.90
C PHE A 46 21.83 27.14 21.25
N VAL A 47 20.56 26.80 21.39
CA VAL A 47 20.00 26.19 22.60
C VAL A 47 19.92 24.68 22.42
N TYR A 48 20.82 23.94 23.08
CA TYR A 48 20.96 22.48 22.93
C TYR A 48 19.63 21.71 23.10
N LYS A 49 18.84 22.04 24.13
CA LYS A 49 17.53 21.39 24.36
C LYS A 49 16.58 21.56 23.18
N ARG A 50 16.52 22.76 22.58
CA ARG A 50 15.68 23.03 21.40
C ARG A 50 16.19 22.33 20.16
N GLY A 51 17.52 22.25 20.01
CA GLY A 51 18.18 21.45 18.98
C GLY A 51 17.79 19.98 19.01
N ILE A 52 17.84 19.35 20.20
CA ILE A 52 17.39 17.96 20.38
C ILE A 52 15.90 17.81 20.03
N THR A 53 15.04 18.69 20.56
CA THR A 53 13.60 18.61 20.28
C THR A 53 13.31 18.71 18.79
N MET A 54 13.98 19.62 18.07
CA MET A 54 13.83 19.79 16.63
C MET A 54 14.34 18.57 15.84
N ALA A 55 15.46 17.98 16.25
CA ALA A 55 15.97 16.75 15.64
C ALA A 55 15.00 15.58 15.85
N ALA A 56 14.49 15.40 17.08
CA ALA A 56 13.52 14.36 17.41
C ALA A 56 12.20 14.55 16.65
N SER A 57 11.69 15.77 16.55
CA SER A 57 10.47 16.04 15.78
C SER A 57 10.67 15.78 14.29
N THR A 58 11.84 16.12 13.74
CA THR A 58 12.15 15.85 12.33
C THR A 58 12.19 14.35 12.07
N LEU A 59 12.83 13.57 12.96
CA LEU A 59 12.83 12.12 12.86
C LEU A 59 11.41 11.54 12.93
N ALA A 60 10.59 12.03 13.86
CA ALA A 60 9.19 11.62 13.96
C ALA A 60 8.42 11.91 12.68
N VAL A 61 8.57 13.10 12.09
CA VAL A 61 7.93 13.47 10.80
C VAL A 61 8.41 12.56 9.67
N MET A 62 9.70 12.21 9.62
CA MET A 62 10.25 11.30 8.59
C MET A 62 9.65 9.89 8.65
N VAL A 63 9.17 9.45 9.82
CA VAL A 63 8.49 8.15 9.98
C VAL A 63 6.98 8.28 9.75
N ILE A 64 6.37 9.32 10.33
CA ILE A 64 4.91 9.51 10.31
C ILE A 64 4.43 9.82 8.89
N VAL A 65 5.07 10.75 8.19
CA VAL A 65 4.64 11.18 6.85
C VAL A 65 4.56 10.03 5.83
N PRO A 66 5.57 9.17 5.64
CA PRO A 66 5.47 8.07 4.68
C PRO A 66 4.38 7.06 5.09
N VAL A 67 4.20 6.79 6.39
CA VAL A 67 3.10 5.92 6.86
C VAL A 67 1.74 6.50 6.48
N PHE A 68 1.52 7.79 6.70
CA PHE A 68 0.28 8.47 6.32
C PHE A 68 0.06 8.49 4.81
N ILE A 69 1.11 8.76 4.01
CA ILE A 69 1.03 8.72 2.54
C ILE A 69 0.64 7.31 2.08
N CYS A 70 1.32 6.28 2.59
CA CYS A 70 1.00 4.88 2.28
C CYS A 70 -0.46 4.55 2.65
N LEU A 71 -0.93 5.01 3.81
CA LEU A 71 -2.32 4.80 4.24
C LEU A 71 -3.33 5.48 3.31
N ILE A 72 -3.08 6.75 2.92
CA ILE A 72 -3.93 7.50 1.99
C ILE A 72 -3.99 6.79 0.64
N LEU A 73 -2.84 6.34 0.12
CA LEU A 73 -2.77 5.62 -1.16
C LEU A 73 -3.51 4.29 -1.08
N GLN A 74 -3.33 3.51 0.00
CA GLN A 74 -4.05 2.25 0.20
C GLN A 74 -5.56 2.47 0.33
N THR A 75 -5.98 3.49 1.06
CA THR A 75 -7.40 3.84 1.25
C THR A 75 -8.03 4.27 -0.07
N THR A 76 -7.34 5.12 -0.84
CA THR A 76 -7.80 5.56 -2.16
C THR A 76 -7.88 4.37 -3.13
N TYR A 77 -6.88 3.49 -3.11
CA TYR A 77 -6.87 2.28 -3.91
C TYR A 77 -8.04 1.36 -3.54
N TYR A 78 -8.30 1.16 -2.24
CA TYR A 78 -9.48 0.44 -1.76
C TYR A 78 -10.78 1.02 -2.30
N TRP A 79 -11.01 2.32 -2.10
CA TRP A 79 -12.26 2.97 -2.51
C TRP A 79 -12.51 2.91 -4.02
N THR A 80 -11.45 2.99 -4.82
CA THR A 80 -11.56 2.97 -6.29
C THR A 80 -11.69 1.57 -6.88
N THR A 81 -11.28 0.53 -6.14
CA THR A 81 -11.18 -0.85 -6.66
C THR A 81 -11.91 -1.88 -5.82
N TYR A 82 -12.71 -1.42 -4.85
CA TYR A 82 -13.53 -2.25 -3.99
C TYR A 82 -14.43 -3.16 -4.82
N LYS A 83 -14.39 -4.46 -4.52
CA LYS A 83 -15.26 -5.46 -5.12
C LYS A 83 -15.69 -6.49 -4.09
N LYS A 84 -16.99 -6.78 -4.12
CA LYS A 84 -17.60 -7.89 -3.39
C LYS A 84 -18.07 -8.90 -4.42
N GLU A 85 -17.47 -10.09 -4.43
CA GLU A 85 -17.74 -11.12 -5.43
C GLU A 85 -17.91 -12.50 -4.78
N THR A 86 -18.69 -13.36 -5.43
CA THR A 86 -18.84 -14.75 -5.04
C THR A 86 -18.04 -15.61 -6.01
N ILE A 87 -17.00 -16.26 -5.50
CA ILE A 87 -16.00 -16.99 -6.29
C ILE A 87 -15.69 -18.32 -5.64
N TYR A 88 -15.19 -19.27 -6.43
CA TYR A 88 -14.76 -20.54 -5.90
C TYR A 88 -13.31 -20.43 -5.45
N LEU A 89 -13.04 -20.60 -4.16
CA LEU A 89 -11.67 -20.69 -3.66
C LEU A 89 -11.27 -22.16 -3.54
N SER A 90 -9.99 -22.46 -3.74
CA SER A 90 -9.49 -23.85 -3.73
C SER A 90 -8.34 -24.09 -2.77
N GLN A 91 -7.44 -23.11 -2.62
CA GLN A 91 -6.23 -23.28 -1.83
C GLN A 91 -5.67 -21.93 -1.35
N SER A 92 -5.15 -21.92 -0.14
CA SER A 92 -4.25 -20.89 0.40
C SER A 92 -2.85 -21.46 0.61
N GLU A 93 -1.83 -20.68 0.29
CA GLU A 93 -0.42 -21.03 0.46
C GLU A 93 0.32 -19.83 1.06
N GLU A 94 1.19 -20.07 2.03
CA GLU A 94 2.04 -19.02 2.60
C GLU A 94 3.25 -18.78 1.68
N ILE A 95 3.41 -17.55 1.19
CA ILE A 95 4.48 -17.18 0.25
C ILE A 95 5.70 -16.67 1.01
N TYR A 96 5.46 -15.81 2.01
CA TYR A 96 6.49 -15.22 2.85
C TYR A 96 6.08 -15.37 4.31
N PRO A 97 6.63 -16.37 5.03
CA PRO A 97 6.22 -16.65 6.40
C PRO A 97 6.60 -15.52 7.37
N ASP A 98 7.76 -14.90 7.16
CA ASP A 98 8.24 -13.80 8.02
C ASP A 98 7.33 -12.55 7.96
N ASP A 99 6.68 -12.33 6.82
CA ASP A 99 5.81 -11.18 6.57
C ASP A 99 4.30 -11.52 6.62
N ASN A 100 3.96 -12.77 6.98
CA ASN A 100 2.59 -13.30 7.02
C ASN A 100 1.82 -13.05 5.69
N ILE A 101 2.48 -13.27 4.55
CA ILE A 101 1.88 -13.06 3.22
C ILE A 101 1.38 -14.37 2.66
N TRP A 102 0.08 -14.42 2.36
CA TRP A 102 -0.58 -15.60 1.79
C TRP A 102 -0.99 -15.37 0.34
N GLY A 103 -0.82 -16.38 -0.49
CA GLY A 103 -1.39 -16.48 -1.82
C GLY A 103 -2.66 -17.31 -1.78
N VAL A 104 -3.75 -16.79 -2.33
CA VAL A 104 -5.01 -17.52 -2.43
C VAL A 104 -5.34 -17.75 -3.89
N ARG A 105 -5.63 -19.01 -4.23
CA ARG A 105 -6.02 -19.47 -5.56
C ARG A 105 -7.50 -19.78 -5.58
N GLY A 106 -8.14 -19.45 -6.70
CA GLY A 106 -9.55 -19.74 -6.93
C GLY A 106 -9.92 -19.66 -8.40
N CYS A 107 -11.21 -19.74 -8.68
CA CYS A 107 -11.80 -19.69 -10.01
C CYS A 107 -13.17 -18.99 -9.98
N TYR A 108 -13.56 -18.33 -11.07
CA TYR A 108 -14.91 -17.76 -11.19
C TYR A 108 -15.98 -18.85 -11.37
N THR A 109 -15.61 -19.93 -12.04
CA THR A 109 -16.46 -21.07 -12.33
C THR A 109 -16.04 -22.28 -11.50
N ARG A 110 -16.96 -23.22 -11.30
CA ARG A 110 -16.67 -24.50 -10.63
C ARG A 110 -15.59 -25.30 -11.38
N HIS A 111 -15.49 -25.12 -12.70
CA HIS A 111 -14.46 -25.72 -13.54
C HIS A 111 -13.34 -24.68 -13.67
N CYS A 112 -12.17 -25.01 -13.11
CA CYS A 112 -11.00 -24.16 -13.06
C CYS A 112 -10.18 -24.26 -14.34
N ASP A 113 -10.65 -23.60 -15.40
CA ASP A 113 -9.88 -23.45 -16.64
C ASP A 113 -8.88 -22.30 -16.52
N SER A 114 -7.85 -22.30 -17.39
CA SER A 114 -6.79 -21.27 -17.39
C SER A 114 -7.34 -19.84 -17.47
N ASP A 115 -8.43 -19.64 -18.19
CA ASP A 115 -9.08 -18.33 -18.35
C ASP A 115 -9.96 -17.92 -17.17
N SER A 116 -10.40 -18.89 -16.37
CA SER A 116 -11.26 -18.68 -15.20
C SER A 116 -10.49 -18.60 -13.88
N SER A 117 -9.20 -18.95 -13.90
CA SER A 117 -8.34 -18.98 -12.73
C SER A 117 -8.04 -17.57 -12.20
N ILE A 118 -8.06 -17.44 -10.88
CA ILE A 118 -7.83 -16.18 -10.18
C ILE A 118 -6.85 -16.37 -9.03
N TYR A 119 -6.05 -15.33 -8.82
CA TYR A 119 -5.01 -15.31 -7.81
C TYR A 119 -5.11 -14.02 -7.01
N PHE A 120 -5.05 -14.16 -5.69
CA PHE A 120 -5.05 -13.06 -4.75
C PHE A 120 -3.84 -13.15 -3.84
N ARG A 121 -3.47 -12.01 -3.26
CA ARG A 121 -2.57 -11.96 -2.13
C ARG A 121 -3.29 -11.45 -0.90
N ILE A 122 -2.91 -11.94 0.26
CA ILE A 122 -3.31 -11.40 1.55
C ILE A 122 -2.01 -10.88 2.14
N LYS A 123 -1.96 -9.58 2.39
CA LYS A 123 -0.81 -8.94 3.03
C LYS A 123 -1.31 -8.09 4.20
N PRO A 124 -0.83 -8.32 5.42
CA PRO A 124 -1.16 -7.45 6.54
C PRO A 124 -0.67 -6.03 6.26
N SER A 125 -1.53 -5.05 6.49
CA SER A 125 -1.15 -3.64 6.45
C SER A 125 -1.96 -2.84 7.47
N LEU A 126 -1.47 -1.64 7.81
CA LEU A 126 -2.17 -0.74 8.72
C LEU A 126 -3.59 -0.41 8.23
N PHE A 127 -3.81 -0.34 6.92
CA PHE A 127 -5.14 -0.23 6.33
C PHE A 127 -6.04 -1.43 6.67
N HIS A 128 -5.54 -2.66 6.60
CA HIS A 128 -6.32 -3.86 6.95
C HIS A 128 -6.76 -3.84 8.42
N HIS A 129 -5.88 -3.42 9.33
CA HIS A 129 -6.22 -3.26 10.74
C HIS A 129 -7.31 -2.21 10.95
N LEU A 130 -7.17 -1.03 10.33
CA LEU A 130 -8.17 0.03 10.44
C LEU A 130 -9.51 -0.37 9.81
N TRP A 131 -9.48 -1.07 8.67
CA TRP A 131 -10.68 -1.57 8.01
C TRP A 131 -11.41 -2.60 8.87
N ASN A 132 -10.68 -3.55 9.45
CA ASN A 132 -11.24 -4.58 10.35
C ASN A 132 -11.81 -3.97 11.63
N LEU A 133 -11.12 -2.98 12.21
CA LEU A 133 -11.62 -2.24 13.37
C LEU A 133 -12.94 -1.52 13.04
N GLY A 134 -13.03 -0.87 11.88
CA GLY A 134 -14.23 -0.15 11.46
C GLY A 134 -15.41 -1.04 11.08
N HIS A 135 -15.18 -2.22 10.50
CA HIS A 135 -16.26 -3.08 9.97
C HIS A 135 -16.65 -4.23 10.90
N ASN A 136 -15.68 -4.84 11.58
CA ASN A 136 -15.90 -6.02 12.43
C ASN A 136 -15.74 -5.70 13.92
N GLY A 137 -15.30 -4.50 14.31
CA GLY A 137 -15.09 -4.10 15.70
C GLY A 137 -13.89 -4.75 16.39
N ASN A 138 -13.08 -5.51 15.65
CA ASN A 138 -11.96 -6.28 16.20
C ASN A 138 -10.63 -5.56 15.99
N VAL A 139 -9.86 -5.40 17.07
CA VAL A 139 -8.52 -4.76 17.04
C VAL A 139 -7.47 -5.71 16.44
N PHE A 140 -7.66 -7.02 16.61
CA PHE A 140 -6.80 -8.05 16.05
C PHE A 140 -7.28 -8.42 14.66
N LEU A 141 -6.38 -8.33 13.67
CA LEU A 141 -6.59 -9.00 12.39
C LEU A 141 -6.45 -10.50 12.69
N PRO A 142 -7.43 -11.35 12.35
CA PRO A 142 -7.21 -12.78 12.48
C PRO A 142 -6.02 -13.14 11.58
N ASP A 143 -4.94 -13.68 12.16
CA ASP A 143 -3.74 -14.14 11.43
C ASP A 143 -4.05 -15.25 10.39
N VAL A 144 -5.31 -15.63 10.30
CA VAL A 144 -5.89 -16.80 9.65
C VAL A 144 -6.83 -16.45 8.50
N ILE A 145 -6.83 -15.22 7.95
CA ILE A 145 -7.61 -14.96 6.71
C ILE A 145 -7.14 -15.92 5.60
N GLY A 146 -5.83 -16.17 5.51
CA GLY A 146 -5.28 -17.19 4.61
C GLY A 146 -5.80 -18.59 4.92
N SER A 147 -5.72 -19.04 6.18
CA SER A 147 -6.14 -20.39 6.57
C SER A 147 -7.66 -20.59 6.67
N SER A 148 -8.46 -19.51 6.56
CA SER A 148 -9.91 -19.60 6.46
C SER A 148 -10.38 -20.06 5.07
N VAL A 149 -9.47 -20.14 4.11
CA VAL A 149 -9.74 -20.72 2.79
C VAL A 149 -9.69 -22.25 2.91
N PRO A 150 -10.80 -22.95 2.64
CA PRO A 150 -10.83 -24.40 2.74
C PRO A 150 -9.96 -25.06 1.67
N THR A 151 -9.48 -26.26 1.99
CA THR A 151 -8.78 -27.13 1.05
C THR A 151 -9.80 -27.84 0.15
N GLY A 152 -10.09 -27.23 -1.00
CA GLY A 152 -11.07 -27.76 -1.95
C GLY A 152 -11.91 -26.66 -2.59
N LEU A 153 -12.48 -26.95 -3.76
CA LEU A 153 -13.31 -26.03 -4.54
C LEU A 153 -14.64 -25.74 -3.82
N THR A 154 -14.70 -24.62 -3.10
CA THR A 154 -15.89 -24.17 -2.35
C THR A 154 -16.29 -22.77 -2.76
N GLN A 155 -17.60 -22.48 -2.72
CA GLN A 155 -18.12 -21.17 -3.05
C GLN A 155 -17.97 -20.24 -1.84
N CYS A 156 -17.24 -19.15 -2.04
CA CYS A 156 -16.95 -18.16 -1.01
C CYS A 156 -17.35 -16.75 -1.47
N GLU A 157 -17.92 -16.00 -0.54
CA GLU A 157 -18.11 -14.57 -0.68
C GLU A 157 -16.81 -13.87 -0.25
N VAL A 158 -16.21 -13.13 -1.18
CA VAL A 158 -14.91 -12.50 -1.02
C VAL A 158 -15.05 -11.00 -1.16
N ILE A 159 -14.59 -10.28 -0.13
CA ILE A 159 -14.40 -8.83 -0.18
C ILE A 159 -12.95 -8.59 -0.52
N SER A 160 -12.70 -8.01 -1.68
CA SER A 160 -11.36 -7.71 -2.17
C SER A 160 -11.25 -6.29 -2.69
N TYR A 161 -10.02 -5.80 -2.80
CA TYR A 161 -9.72 -4.57 -3.49
C TYR A 161 -8.47 -4.72 -4.33
N GLY A 162 -8.56 -4.22 -5.55
CA GLY A 162 -7.44 -4.10 -6.46
C GLY A 162 -7.81 -4.44 -7.90
N ILE A 163 -6.95 -4.01 -8.81
CA ILE A 163 -7.19 -4.20 -10.24
C ILE A 163 -6.59 -5.53 -10.69
N ARG A 164 -7.45 -6.45 -11.12
CA ARG A 164 -7.09 -7.73 -11.73
C ARG A 164 -6.89 -7.54 -13.24
N MET A 165 -5.68 -7.17 -13.66
CA MET A 165 -5.28 -7.09 -15.07
C MET A 165 -3.98 -7.87 -15.29
N ARG A 166 -3.80 -8.49 -16.47
CA ARG A 166 -2.54 -9.19 -16.79
C ARG A 166 -1.31 -8.29 -16.64
N MET A 167 -1.46 -7.00 -16.95
CA MET A 167 -0.40 -6.00 -16.77
C MET A 167 -0.06 -5.74 -15.30
N THR A 168 -1.03 -5.73 -14.38
CA THR A 168 -0.75 -5.50 -12.95
C THR A 168 0.00 -6.68 -12.33
N MET A 169 -0.30 -7.91 -12.79
CA MET A 169 0.43 -9.11 -12.39
C MET A 169 1.92 -9.07 -12.80
N LEU A 170 2.24 -8.51 -13.97
CA LEU A 170 3.63 -8.34 -14.42
C LEU A 170 4.45 -7.45 -13.47
N PHE A 171 3.81 -6.46 -12.86
CA PHE A 171 4.40 -5.59 -11.85
C PHE A 171 4.29 -6.14 -10.42
N ASN A 172 3.94 -7.42 -10.25
CA ASN A 172 3.68 -8.06 -8.96
C ASN A 172 2.58 -7.37 -8.12
N VAL A 173 1.65 -6.66 -8.77
CA VAL A 173 0.50 -6.02 -8.14
C VAL A 173 -0.70 -6.94 -8.26
N TYR A 174 -1.03 -7.61 -7.15
CA TYR A 174 -2.16 -8.52 -7.05
C TYR A 174 -3.30 -7.88 -6.25
N PRO A 175 -4.56 -8.24 -6.52
CA PRO A 175 -5.68 -7.82 -5.68
C PRO A 175 -5.53 -8.40 -4.27
N ASN A 176 -5.87 -7.60 -3.26
CA ASN A 176 -5.83 -7.99 -1.86
C ASN A 176 -7.20 -8.40 -1.35
N ILE A 177 -7.26 -9.45 -0.53
CA ILE A 177 -8.49 -9.90 0.13
C ILE A 177 -8.56 -9.30 1.54
N LEU A 178 -9.73 -8.77 1.90
CA LEU A 178 -10.05 -8.23 3.22
C LEU A 178 -10.85 -9.19 4.08
N LYS A 179 -11.78 -9.93 3.46
CA LYS A 179 -12.66 -10.88 4.16
C LYS A 179 -13.06 -11.99 3.21
N VAL A 180 -13.07 -13.21 3.72
CA VAL A 180 -13.57 -14.41 3.03
C VAL A 180 -14.61 -15.05 3.93
N THR A 181 -15.74 -15.44 3.34
CA THR A 181 -16.78 -16.23 4.01
C THR A 181 -17.22 -17.33 3.06
N CYS A 182 -16.88 -18.59 3.39
CA CYS A 182 -17.18 -19.75 2.55
C CYS A 182 -18.43 -20.48 3.03
N ALA A 183 -19.29 -20.88 2.09
CA ALA A 183 -20.44 -21.73 2.40
C ALA A 183 -19.94 -23.18 2.60
N GLY A 184 -19.99 -23.68 3.84
CA GLY A 184 -19.59 -25.05 4.17
C GLY A 184 -18.58 -25.22 5.30
N VAL A 185 -18.13 -24.13 5.93
CA VAL A 185 -17.42 -24.18 7.22
C VAL A 185 -18.40 -23.71 8.28
N GLU A 186 -19.18 -24.63 8.84
CA GLU A 186 -19.88 -24.38 10.10
C GLU A 186 -18.82 -24.12 11.17
N PRO A 187 -18.87 -22.99 11.90
CA PRO A 187 -18.03 -22.82 13.08
C PRO A 187 -18.57 -23.75 14.16
N ASN A 188 -17.84 -24.85 14.42
CA ASN A 188 -17.96 -25.56 15.69
C ASN A 188 -17.20 -24.81 16.78
#